data_AF-A0A2C9LCR9-F1
#
_entry.id   AF-A0A2C9LCR9-F1
#
_cell.length_a   1.000
_cell.length_b   1.000
_cell.length_c   1.000
_cell.angle_alpha   90.00
_cell.angle_beta   90.00
_cell.angle_gamma   90.00
#
_symmetry.space_group_name_H-M   'P 1'
#
loop_
_entity.id
_entity.type
_entity.pdbx_description
1 polymer ?
#
loop_
_entity_poly.entity_id
_entity_poly.type
_entity_poly.pdbx_seq_one_letter_code
_entity_poly.pdbx_strand_id
1 'polypeptide(L)'
;MLLRVLIVIGSVVSLLTNHVMSNTTQQELHAIFSTYTPACQQILNTQTTIEATTYCDTRFQLWYEELVHIGFCTEEEYANLTHTVCDLNVTVRPSSEATTNFYSALNFNVSSACQRKVISCVLSSIILIILKQQEQYCSFVAVDPLDQISESCLTTPATTENFVCSLADFYILKKAACSINKTDVDQTFSRALLRTSTECRLKIANCSDLYTETYSFAALGKYCAFLTSGETLSTLETCFREENACTREEFDLLINSACPKVQQMDYFPYTSNIQPAAIRAALQQTSRTNEKILCR
;
A
#
# COMPACT_ATOMS: atom_id res chain seq x y z
N MET A 1 -1.06 -8.16 -26.50
CA MET A 1 -0.85 -9.06 -25.35
C MET A 1 -1.86 -8.65 -24.30
N LEU A 2 -2.94 -9.44 -24.18
CA LEU A 2 -4.09 -9.13 -23.35
C LEU A 2 -3.83 -9.51 -21.89
N LEU A 3 -4.18 -8.56 -21.02
CA LEU A 3 -4.69 -8.69 -19.65
C LEU A 3 -4.91 -10.14 -19.16
N ARG A 4 -4.08 -10.59 -18.22
CA ARG A 4 -4.32 -11.75 -17.36
C ARG A 4 -3.94 -11.39 -15.93
N VAL A 5 -4.86 -10.80 -15.19
CA VAL A 5 -4.84 -10.83 -13.72
C VAL A 5 -5.84 -11.91 -13.33
N LEU A 6 -5.32 -13.08 -12.98
CA LEU A 6 -6.11 -14.24 -12.55
C LEU A 6 -6.24 -14.19 -11.03
N ILE A 7 -7.49 -14.20 -10.60
CA ILE A 7 -7.97 -14.26 -9.23
C ILE A 7 -7.40 -15.52 -8.55
N VAL A 8 -6.69 -15.35 -7.43
CA VAL A 8 -6.28 -16.45 -6.53
C VAL A 8 -7.26 -16.46 -5.34
N ILE A 9 -8.09 -17.50 -5.25
CA ILE A 9 -8.98 -17.75 -4.10
C ILE A 9 -8.29 -18.78 -3.20
N GLY A 10 -7.79 -18.32 -2.05
CA GLY A 10 -7.38 -19.17 -0.92
C GLY A 10 -8.46 -19.18 0.15
N SER A 11 -8.92 -20.37 0.52
CA SER A 11 -10.02 -20.65 1.44
C SER A 11 -9.68 -20.28 2.89
N VAL A 12 -10.43 -19.37 3.53
CA VAL A 12 -10.45 -19.22 4.98
C VAL A 12 -11.88 -18.99 5.49
N VAL A 13 -12.20 -19.73 6.55
CA VAL A 13 -13.46 -19.92 7.28
C VAL A 13 -14.20 -18.62 7.63
N SER A 14 -15.50 -18.57 7.29
CA SER A 14 -16.43 -17.48 7.62
C SER A 14 -16.72 -17.39 9.12
N LEU A 15 -16.37 -16.26 9.74
CA LEU A 15 -17.09 -15.74 10.91
C LEU A 15 -18.17 -14.78 10.41
N LEU A 16 -19.43 -15.20 10.52
CA LEU A 16 -20.62 -14.38 10.22
C LEU A 16 -20.81 -13.31 11.32
N THR A 17 -20.24 -12.13 11.11
CA THR A 17 -20.80 -10.89 11.67
C THR A 17 -21.73 -10.29 10.63
N ASN A 18 -23.02 -10.19 10.97
CA ASN A 18 -24.03 -9.51 10.16
C ASN A 18 -23.68 -8.02 10.05
N HIS A 19 -22.83 -7.64 9.10
CA HIS A 19 -22.76 -6.26 8.65
C HIS A 19 -23.98 -5.98 7.80
N VAL A 20 -24.74 -4.95 8.18
CA VAL A 20 -25.79 -4.37 7.33
C VAL A 20 -25.07 -3.81 6.11
N MET A 21 -25.10 -4.54 5.00
CA MET A 21 -24.58 -4.01 3.76
C MET A 21 -25.46 -2.84 3.30
N SER A 22 -24.84 -1.72 3.00
CA SER A 22 -25.51 -0.62 2.30
C SER A 22 -25.94 -1.13 0.92
N ASN A 23 -27.21 -0.94 0.56
CA ASN A 23 -27.75 -1.20 -0.78
C ASN A 23 -27.31 -0.11 -1.78
N THR A 24 -26.03 0.29 -1.75
CA THR A 24 -25.51 1.33 -2.64
C THR A 24 -25.52 0.81 -4.07
N THR A 25 -26.28 1.47 -4.93
CA THR A 25 -26.36 1.16 -6.36
C THR A 25 -25.08 1.60 -7.09
N GLN A 26 -24.79 1.00 -8.25
CA GLN A 26 -23.66 1.40 -9.09
C GLN A 26 -23.74 2.88 -9.52
N GLN A 27 -24.96 3.42 -9.66
CA GLN A 27 -25.17 4.83 -9.98
C GLN A 27 -24.79 5.76 -8.82
N GLU A 28 -25.08 5.35 -7.57
CA GLU A 28 -24.67 6.07 -6.37
C GLU A 28 -23.14 6.02 -6.18
N LEU A 29 -22.51 4.87 -6.45
CA LEU A 29 -21.05 4.74 -6.45
C LEU A 29 -20.38 5.69 -7.45
N HIS A 30 -20.90 5.79 -8.67
CA HIS A 30 -20.38 6.74 -9.65
C HIS A 30 -20.52 8.20 -9.21
N ALA A 31 -21.63 8.55 -8.56
CA ALA A 31 -21.82 9.90 -8.02
C ALA A 31 -20.79 10.20 -6.92
N ILE A 32 -20.51 9.25 -6.04
CA ILE A 32 -19.49 9.37 -5.00
C ILE A 32 -18.10 9.53 -5.62
N PHE A 33 -17.70 8.66 -6.55
CA PHE A 33 -16.40 8.72 -7.21
C PHE A 33 -16.18 10.07 -7.87
N SER A 34 -17.21 10.66 -8.48
CA SER A 34 -17.11 11.97 -9.14
C SER A 34 -16.71 13.13 -8.21
N THR A 35 -16.79 12.93 -6.88
CA THR A 35 -16.37 13.91 -5.87
C THR A 35 -14.91 13.77 -5.46
N TYR A 36 -14.25 12.66 -5.81
CA TYR A 36 -12.85 12.41 -5.46
C TYR A 36 -11.90 13.12 -6.42
N THR A 37 -10.64 13.17 -6.05
CA THR A 37 -9.54 13.69 -6.85
C THR A 37 -9.49 12.96 -8.19
N PRO A 38 -9.11 13.66 -9.28
CA PRO A 38 -8.99 13.05 -10.60
C PRO A 38 -8.12 11.80 -10.60
N ALA A 39 -7.02 11.78 -9.85
CA ALA A 39 -6.15 10.61 -9.69
C ALA A 39 -6.90 9.40 -9.08
N CYS A 40 -7.63 9.60 -7.99
CA CYS A 40 -8.41 8.54 -7.35
C CYS A 40 -9.53 8.04 -8.27
N GLN A 41 -10.23 8.95 -8.94
CA GLN A 41 -11.25 8.63 -9.95
C GLN A 41 -10.71 7.75 -11.08
N GLN A 42 -9.51 8.04 -11.60
CA GLN A 42 -8.96 7.26 -12.69
C GLN A 42 -8.79 5.78 -12.29
N ILE A 43 -8.29 5.49 -11.09
CA ILE A 43 -8.12 4.10 -10.65
C ILE A 43 -9.47 3.43 -10.42
N LEU A 44 -10.39 4.11 -9.73
CA LEU A 44 -11.72 3.56 -9.49
C LEU A 44 -12.48 3.28 -10.79
N ASN A 45 -12.32 4.12 -11.81
CA ASN A 45 -12.94 3.90 -13.12
C ASN A 45 -12.27 2.78 -13.95
N THR A 46 -11.03 2.38 -13.63
CA THR A 46 -10.40 1.20 -14.27
C THR A 46 -10.89 -0.13 -13.69
N GLN A 47 -11.48 -0.10 -12.49
CA GLN A 47 -12.07 -1.26 -11.86
C GLN A 47 -13.50 -1.44 -12.40
N THR A 48 -13.67 -2.33 -13.38
CA THR A 48 -14.90 -2.45 -14.19
C THR A 48 -16.15 -2.87 -13.39
N THR A 49 -15.99 -3.34 -12.15
CA THR A 49 -17.11 -3.68 -11.28
C THR A 49 -16.65 -3.72 -9.82
N ILE A 50 -17.09 -2.75 -9.00
CA ILE A 50 -16.98 -2.82 -7.55
C ILE A 50 -18.34 -3.27 -7.03
N GLU A 51 -18.51 -4.56 -6.74
CA GLU A 51 -19.71 -5.03 -6.06
C GLU A 51 -19.62 -4.61 -4.58
N ALA A 52 -20.62 -3.91 -4.06
CA ALA A 52 -20.63 -3.43 -2.66
C ALA A 52 -20.44 -4.58 -1.64
N THR A 53 -20.97 -5.77 -1.93
CA THR A 53 -20.73 -7.03 -1.20
C THR A 53 -19.25 -7.38 -1.09
N THR A 54 -18.53 -7.28 -2.20
CA THR A 54 -17.10 -7.60 -2.31
C THR A 54 -16.25 -6.48 -1.70
N TYR A 55 -16.71 -5.23 -1.83
CA TYR A 55 -16.06 -4.07 -1.24
C TYR A 55 -16.11 -4.07 0.29
N CYS A 56 -17.16 -4.61 0.92
CA CYS A 56 -17.30 -4.61 2.39
C CYS A 56 -16.90 -5.91 3.10
N ASP A 57 -16.43 -6.92 2.36
CA ASP A 57 -15.85 -8.14 2.93
C ASP A 57 -14.41 -7.88 3.43
N THR A 58 -13.82 -8.73 4.26
CA THR A 58 -12.42 -8.64 4.75
C THR A 58 -11.34 -8.44 3.67
N ARG A 59 -11.66 -8.70 2.40
CA ARG A 59 -10.87 -8.33 1.21
C ARG A 59 -10.80 -6.81 0.95
N PHE A 60 -11.61 -6.02 1.64
CA PHE A 60 -11.64 -4.56 1.72
C PHE A 60 -10.32 -3.94 2.16
N GLN A 61 -9.59 -4.60 3.06
CA GLN A 61 -8.27 -4.14 3.46
C GLN A 61 -7.30 -4.13 2.26
N LEU A 62 -7.45 -5.05 1.31
CA LEU A 62 -6.63 -5.06 0.09
C LEU A 62 -6.97 -3.87 -0.83
N TRP A 63 -8.22 -3.44 -0.91
CA TRP A 63 -8.61 -2.28 -1.72
C TRP A 63 -8.17 -0.97 -1.08
N TYR A 64 -8.25 -0.87 0.24
CA TYR A 64 -7.63 0.22 0.99
C TYR A 64 -6.14 0.31 0.70
N GLU A 65 -5.47 -0.83 0.89
CA GLU A 65 -4.04 -0.91 0.80
C GLU A 65 -3.59 -0.63 -0.65
N GLU A 66 -4.32 -1.10 -1.67
CA GLU A 66 -4.01 -0.78 -3.06
C GLU A 66 -4.35 0.68 -3.41
N LEU A 67 -5.52 1.22 -3.08
CA LEU A 67 -5.91 2.57 -3.53
C LEU A 67 -5.13 3.67 -2.80
N VAL A 68 -4.93 3.49 -1.48
CA VAL A 68 -4.30 4.49 -0.61
C VAL A 68 -2.81 4.26 -0.47
N HIS A 69 -2.30 3.02 -0.34
CA HIS A 69 -0.83 2.86 -0.31
C HIS A 69 -0.22 3.01 -1.70
N ILE A 70 -0.88 2.64 -2.81
CA ILE A 70 -0.36 3.05 -4.12
C ILE A 70 -0.43 4.58 -4.23
N GLY A 71 -1.25 5.26 -3.41
CA GLY A 71 -1.18 6.69 -3.13
C GLY A 71 -2.20 7.53 -3.88
N PHE A 72 -2.88 6.99 -4.88
CA PHE A 72 -3.69 7.84 -5.77
C PHE A 72 -5.00 8.33 -5.16
N CYS A 73 -5.49 7.63 -4.13
CA CYS A 73 -6.56 8.11 -3.26
C CYS A 73 -5.98 8.59 -1.94
N THR A 74 -6.54 9.67 -1.41
CA THR A 74 -6.29 10.13 -0.05
C THR A 74 -6.97 9.20 0.97
N GLU A 75 -6.43 9.19 2.18
CA GLU A 75 -7.02 8.49 3.34
C GLU A 75 -8.47 8.94 3.59
N GLU A 76 -8.78 10.23 3.35
CA GLU A 76 -10.11 10.80 3.51
C GLU A 76 -11.09 10.30 2.43
N GLU A 77 -10.66 10.27 1.16
CA GLU A 77 -11.49 9.73 0.06
C GLU A 77 -11.81 8.26 0.29
N TYR A 78 -10.83 7.49 0.74
CA TYR A 78 -11.06 6.10 1.09
C TYR A 78 -11.99 5.95 2.31
N ALA A 79 -11.78 6.73 3.38
CA ALA A 79 -12.64 6.66 4.55
C ALA A 79 -14.09 7.05 4.21
N ASN A 80 -14.28 8.05 3.35
CA ASN A 80 -15.60 8.42 2.83
C ASN A 80 -16.22 7.30 1.99
N LEU A 81 -15.43 6.66 1.11
CA LEU A 81 -15.92 5.53 0.31
C LEU A 81 -16.37 4.37 1.19
N THR A 82 -15.52 4.05 2.17
CA THR A 82 -15.78 3.01 3.17
C THR A 82 -17.03 3.27 3.96
N HIS A 83 -17.16 4.47 4.50
CA HIS A 83 -18.32 4.86 5.28
C HIS A 83 -19.59 4.74 4.44
N THR A 84 -19.54 5.22 3.20
CA THR A 84 -20.73 5.24 2.34
C THR A 84 -21.17 3.84 1.89
N VAL A 85 -20.21 2.97 1.55
CA VAL A 85 -20.50 1.64 1.00
C VAL A 85 -20.69 0.59 2.10
N CYS A 86 -19.98 0.73 3.22
CA CYS A 86 -19.93 -0.29 4.28
C CYS A 86 -20.46 0.16 5.64
N ASP A 87 -20.82 1.44 5.80
CA ASP A 87 -21.20 2.02 7.10
C ASP A 87 -20.11 1.81 8.17
N LEU A 88 -18.84 1.83 7.73
CA LEU A 88 -17.67 1.66 8.59
C LEU A 88 -16.89 2.97 8.70
N ASN A 89 -16.56 3.34 9.93
CA ASN A 89 -15.69 4.48 10.20
C ASN A 89 -14.24 4.01 10.24
N VAL A 90 -13.39 4.52 9.35
CA VAL A 90 -11.95 4.25 9.35
C VAL A 90 -11.20 5.43 9.93
N THR A 91 -10.10 5.15 10.62
CA THR A 91 -9.21 6.19 11.12
C THR A 91 -8.41 6.77 9.97
N VAL A 92 -8.63 8.04 9.65
CA VAL A 92 -7.88 8.78 8.63
C VAL A 92 -6.52 9.18 9.21
N ARG A 93 -5.43 8.75 8.57
CA ARG A 93 -4.11 9.31 8.87
C ARG A 93 -3.97 10.66 8.15
N PRO A 94 -3.50 11.73 8.83
CA PRO A 94 -3.22 12.98 8.14
C PRO A 94 -2.16 12.76 7.06
N SER A 95 -2.39 13.32 5.87
CA SER A 95 -1.40 13.34 4.80
C SER A 95 -0.22 14.23 5.16
N SER A 96 0.99 13.81 4.80
CA SER A 96 2.18 14.64 4.95
C SER A 96 2.15 15.85 4.02
N GLU A 97 2.97 16.86 4.30
CA GLU A 97 3.18 18.00 3.38
C GLU A 97 3.69 17.55 2.01
N ALA A 98 4.57 16.55 1.95
CA ALA A 98 5.10 16.02 0.69
C ALA A 98 3.99 15.41 -0.18
N THR A 99 3.13 14.61 0.47
CA THR A 99 1.94 14.00 -0.13
C THR A 99 0.97 15.05 -0.64
N THR A 100 0.59 16.02 0.21
CA THR A 100 -0.33 17.10 -0.16
C THR A 100 0.20 17.90 -1.34
N ASN A 101 1.49 18.25 -1.33
CA ASN A 101 2.08 19.07 -2.39
C ASN A 101 2.16 18.31 -3.74
N PHE A 102 2.57 17.03 -3.71
CA PHE A 102 2.62 16.20 -4.91
C PHE A 102 1.22 16.00 -5.52
N TYR A 103 0.21 15.64 -4.70
CA TYR A 103 -1.15 15.45 -5.20
C TYR A 103 -1.85 16.73 -5.61
N SER A 104 -1.56 17.86 -4.95
CA SER A 104 -2.07 19.15 -5.43
C SER A 104 -1.60 19.41 -6.86
N ALA A 105 -0.32 19.19 -7.15
CA ALA A 105 0.20 19.36 -8.51
C ALA A 105 -0.40 18.34 -9.49
N LEU A 106 -0.47 17.06 -9.09
CA LEU A 106 -1.01 15.99 -9.93
C LEU A 106 -2.51 16.21 -10.26
N ASN A 107 -3.31 16.66 -9.30
CA ASN A 107 -4.76 16.74 -9.45
C ASN A 107 -5.23 18.05 -10.08
N PHE A 108 -4.53 19.16 -9.83
CA PHE A 108 -5.04 20.49 -10.21
C PHE A 108 -4.15 21.22 -11.22
N ASN A 109 -2.88 20.83 -11.38
CA ASN A 109 -1.92 21.61 -12.15
C ASN A 109 -1.37 20.89 -13.39
N VAL A 110 -1.77 19.64 -13.62
CA VAL A 110 -1.38 18.87 -14.81
C VAL A 110 -2.59 18.31 -15.55
N SER A 111 -2.41 17.99 -16.83
CA SER A 111 -3.46 17.40 -17.66
C SER A 111 -3.92 16.02 -17.18
N SER A 112 -5.16 15.65 -17.51
CA SER A 112 -5.70 14.31 -17.25
C SER A 112 -4.92 13.19 -17.99
N ALA A 113 -4.32 13.51 -19.14
CA ALA A 113 -3.43 12.60 -19.85
C ALA A 113 -2.17 12.33 -19.01
N CYS A 114 -1.59 13.36 -18.41
CA CYS A 114 -0.44 13.19 -17.52
C CYS A 114 -0.82 12.41 -16.25
N GLN A 115 -1.98 12.69 -15.64
CA GLN A 115 -2.46 11.92 -14.48
C GLN A 115 -2.55 10.42 -14.76
N ARG A 116 -3.18 10.04 -15.89
CA ARG A 116 -3.27 8.64 -16.33
C ARG A 116 -1.89 8.03 -16.55
N LYS A 117 -0.98 8.80 -17.13
CA LYS A 117 0.39 8.36 -17.39
C LYS A 117 1.17 8.14 -16.10
N VAL A 118 1.03 9.01 -15.10
CA VAL A 118 1.61 8.81 -13.76
C VAL A 118 1.08 7.51 -13.14
N ILE A 119 -0.23 7.23 -13.25
CA ILE A 119 -0.82 5.98 -12.77
C ILE A 119 -0.22 4.77 -13.48
N SER A 120 -0.23 4.77 -14.81
CA SER A 120 0.35 3.69 -15.62
C SER A 120 1.82 3.45 -15.27
N CYS A 121 2.60 4.52 -15.11
CA CYS A 121 4.00 4.43 -14.70
C CYS A 121 4.18 3.88 -13.29
N VAL A 122 3.42 4.32 -12.29
CA VAL A 122 3.54 3.77 -10.94
C VAL A 122 3.25 2.27 -10.93
N LEU A 123 2.22 1.85 -11.65
CA LEU A 123 1.80 0.45 -11.69
C LEU A 123 2.73 -0.45 -12.50
N SER A 124 3.62 0.11 -13.33
CA SER A 124 4.52 -0.69 -14.17
C SER A 124 5.73 -1.26 -13.42
N SER A 125 5.98 -0.84 -12.18
CA SER A 125 7.09 -1.35 -11.39
C SER A 125 6.84 -1.25 -9.89
N ILE A 126 7.11 -2.33 -9.17
CA ILE A 126 7.03 -2.33 -7.70
C ILE A 126 7.94 -1.28 -7.05
N ILE A 127 9.05 -0.93 -7.70
CA ILE A 127 9.98 0.09 -7.18
C ILE A 127 9.28 1.45 -7.13
N LEU A 128 8.51 1.80 -8.16
CA LEU A 128 7.80 3.07 -8.21
C LEU A 128 6.68 3.13 -7.17
N ILE A 129 6.03 1.99 -6.91
CA ILE A 129 5.07 1.84 -5.79
C ILE A 129 5.77 2.11 -4.45
N ILE A 130 6.91 1.45 -4.18
CA ILE A 130 7.67 1.62 -2.93
C ILE A 130 8.13 3.07 -2.76
N LEU A 131 8.67 3.69 -3.81
CA LEU A 131 9.09 5.10 -3.77
C LEU A 131 7.92 6.02 -3.43
N LYS A 132 6.76 5.78 -4.04
CA LYS A 132 5.57 6.59 -3.81
C LYS A 132 5.02 6.40 -2.39
N GLN A 133 4.95 5.17 -1.90
CA GLN A 133 4.51 4.82 -0.55
C GLN A 133 5.34 5.47 0.55
N GLN A 134 6.66 5.46 0.37
CA GLN A 134 7.59 6.11 1.29
C GLN A 134 7.84 7.58 0.94
N GLU A 135 6.93 8.18 0.17
CA GLU A 135 6.92 9.61 -0.18
C GLU A 135 8.26 10.13 -0.75
N GLN A 136 9.00 9.26 -1.44
CA GLN A 136 10.18 9.61 -2.22
C GLN A 136 9.79 10.26 -3.54
N TYR A 137 8.88 11.23 -3.53
CA TYR A 137 8.29 11.80 -4.75
C TYR A 137 9.33 12.37 -5.70
N CYS A 138 10.34 13.08 -5.18
CA CYS A 138 11.41 13.60 -6.03
C CYS A 138 12.15 12.48 -6.74
N SER A 139 12.51 11.41 -6.02
CA SER A 139 13.10 10.22 -6.63
C SER A 139 12.13 9.50 -7.55
N PHE A 140 10.84 9.45 -7.25
CA PHE A 140 9.84 8.86 -8.14
C PHE A 140 9.80 9.58 -9.51
N VAL A 141 9.93 10.91 -9.56
CA VAL A 141 9.91 11.70 -10.82
C VAL A 141 11.30 11.89 -11.43
N ALA A 142 12.38 11.67 -10.67
CA ALA A 142 13.76 11.94 -11.11
C ALA A 142 14.65 10.70 -11.23
N VAL A 143 14.36 9.63 -10.49
CA VAL A 143 15.16 8.40 -10.51
C VAL A 143 14.78 7.56 -11.71
N ASP A 144 15.84 6.96 -12.23
CA ASP A 144 15.84 5.92 -13.21
C ASP A 144 16.01 4.55 -12.51
N PRO A 145 14.93 3.82 -12.20
CA PRO A 145 15.07 2.50 -11.63
C PRO A 145 15.57 1.46 -12.64
N LEU A 146 15.55 1.72 -13.97
CA LEU A 146 15.64 0.68 -15.03
C LEU A 146 16.42 1.09 -16.32
N ASP A 147 17.22 2.15 -16.33
CA ASP A 147 17.66 2.86 -17.57
C ASP A 147 16.49 3.32 -18.48
N GLN A 148 15.30 3.42 -17.89
CA GLN A 148 14.12 4.08 -18.44
C GLN A 148 13.70 5.12 -17.40
N ILE A 149 14.21 6.33 -17.59
CA ILE A 149 13.93 7.50 -16.75
C ILE A 149 12.44 7.53 -16.43
N SER A 150 12.05 7.79 -15.18
CA SER A 150 10.66 8.12 -14.82
C SER A 150 10.11 9.22 -15.75
N GLU A 151 10.95 10.17 -16.13
CA GLU A 151 10.71 11.08 -17.27
C GLU A 151 10.33 10.35 -18.56
N SER A 152 11.14 9.40 -19.04
CA SER A 152 10.83 8.58 -20.22
C SER A 152 9.50 7.85 -20.07
N CYS A 153 9.21 7.24 -18.91
CA CYS A 153 7.89 6.64 -18.70
C CYS A 153 6.77 7.68 -18.79
N LEU A 154 6.97 8.88 -18.23
CA LEU A 154 5.98 9.94 -18.18
C LEU A 154 5.80 10.67 -19.52
N THR A 155 6.86 10.86 -20.30
CA THR A 155 6.88 11.69 -21.52
C THR A 155 6.85 10.87 -22.81
N THR A 156 7.13 9.56 -22.74
CA THR A 156 7.12 8.67 -23.90
C THR A 156 5.84 7.85 -23.94
N PRO A 157 5.13 7.81 -25.09
CA PRO A 157 3.95 6.97 -25.22
C PRO A 157 4.35 5.49 -25.13
N ALA A 158 3.56 4.70 -24.40
CA ALA A 158 3.71 3.25 -24.51
C ALA A 158 3.20 2.82 -25.89
N THR A 159 3.67 1.67 -26.39
CA THR A 159 3.25 1.15 -27.71
C THR A 159 1.74 0.95 -27.84
N THR A 160 1.03 0.88 -26.72
CA THR A 160 -0.42 0.68 -26.63
C THR A 160 -1.17 1.86 -26.00
N GLU A 161 -0.50 2.93 -25.56
CA GLU A 161 -1.13 4.07 -24.88
C GLU A 161 -0.80 5.39 -25.57
N ASN A 162 -1.84 6.17 -25.87
CA ASN A 162 -1.70 7.49 -26.50
C ASN A 162 -1.60 8.64 -25.49
N PHE A 163 -1.56 8.35 -24.18
CA PHE A 163 -1.51 9.37 -23.13
C PHE A 163 -0.07 9.58 -22.66
N VAL A 164 0.42 10.81 -22.74
CA VAL A 164 1.74 11.23 -22.27
C VAL A 164 1.63 12.52 -21.46
N CYS A 165 2.50 12.69 -20.48
CA CYS A 165 2.74 14.00 -19.88
C CYS A 165 3.40 14.90 -20.91
N SER A 166 2.84 16.09 -21.12
CA SER A 166 3.58 17.14 -21.81
C SER A 166 4.84 17.51 -20.99
N LEU A 167 5.87 18.07 -21.65
CA LEU A 167 7.04 18.57 -20.92
C LEU A 167 6.65 19.59 -19.85
N ALA A 168 5.66 20.45 -20.13
CA ALA A 168 5.15 21.42 -19.17
C ALA A 168 4.53 20.73 -17.94
N ASP A 169 3.65 19.74 -18.14
CA ASP A 169 3.06 18.96 -17.04
C ASP A 169 4.15 18.25 -16.21
N PHE A 170 5.12 17.64 -16.89
CA PHE A 170 6.25 16.97 -16.24
C PHE A 170 7.04 17.91 -15.33
N TYR A 171 7.38 19.12 -15.80
CA TYR A 171 8.13 20.08 -14.99
C TYR A 171 7.32 20.62 -13.80
N ILE A 172 6.00 20.80 -13.94
CA ILE A 172 5.12 21.15 -12.82
C ILE A 172 5.17 20.05 -11.76
N LEU A 173 5.00 18.80 -12.18
CA LEU A 173 5.00 17.64 -11.28
C LEU A 173 6.37 17.47 -10.61
N LYS A 174 7.47 17.55 -11.38
CA LYS A 174 8.84 17.45 -10.88
C LYS A 174 9.15 18.54 -9.86
N LYS A 175 8.73 19.78 -10.12
CA LYS A 175 8.92 20.89 -9.18
C LYS A 175 8.21 20.63 -7.86
N ALA A 176 6.96 20.16 -7.89
CA ALA A 176 6.22 19.82 -6.69
C ALA A 176 6.81 18.62 -5.95
N ALA A 177 7.16 17.56 -6.67
CA ALA A 177 7.78 16.36 -6.13
C ALA A 177 9.10 16.64 -5.39
N CYS A 178 9.88 17.60 -5.88
CA CYS A 178 11.19 17.94 -5.34
C CYS A 178 11.22 19.17 -4.42
N SER A 179 10.11 19.89 -4.23
CA SER A 179 10.10 21.09 -3.38
C SER A 179 10.03 20.77 -1.89
N ILE A 180 9.54 19.58 -1.51
CA ILE A 180 9.47 19.12 -0.12
C ILE A 180 10.55 18.07 0.10
N ASN A 181 11.48 18.35 1.03
CA ASN A 181 12.63 17.48 1.32
C ASN A 181 12.51 16.73 2.66
N LYS A 182 11.36 16.85 3.34
CA LYS A 182 11.08 16.21 4.62
C LYS A 182 9.69 15.60 4.60
N THR A 183 9.58 14.41 5.17
CA THR A 183 8.33 13.69 5.42
C THR A 183 8.43 13.04 6.80
N ASP A 184 7.28 12.80 7.43
CA ASP A 184 7.12 11.98 8.63
C ASP A 184 7.03 10.48 8.33
N VAL A 185 6.94 10.10 7.05
CA VAL A 185 6.94 8.70 6.61
C VAL A 185 8.34 8.11 6.67
N ASP A 186 8.47 6.89 7.20
CA ASP A 186 9.73 6.17 7.21
C ASP A 186 10.16 5.84 5.78
N GLN A 187 11.34 6.34 5.39
CA GLN A 187 11.91 6.17 4.06
C GLN A 187 13.08 5.19 4.03
N THR A 188 13.31 4.42 5.10
CA THR A 188 14.51 3.61 5.27
C THR A 188 14.68 2.58 4.14
N PHE A 189 13.60 1.90 3.77
CA PHE A 189 13.62 0.86 2.74
C PHE A 189 13.82 1.41 1.32
N SER A 190 13.08 2.44 0.94
CA SER A 190 13.21 3.13 -0.36
C SER A 190 14.60 3.74 -0.54
N ARG A 191 15.18 4.32 0.50
CA ARG A 191 16.57 4.81 0.45
C ARG A 191 17.58 3.68 0.27
N ALA A 192 17.36 2.52 0.87
CA ALA A 192 18.19 1.33 0.64
C ALA A 192 18.04 0.83 -0.81
N LEU A 193 16.83 0.77 -1.34
CA LEU A 193 16.52 0.42 -2.72
C LEU A 193 17.17 1.37 -3.75
N LEU A 194 17.21 2.66 -3.46
CA LEU A 194 17.90 3.65 -4.29
C LEU A 194 19.43 3.54 -4.22
N ARG A 195 19.98 2.86 -3.21
CA ARG A 195 21.44 2.67 -3.04
C ARG A 195 21.97 1.39 -3.68
N THR A 196 21.09 0.49 -4.13
CA THR A 196 21.52 -0.67 -4.92
C THR A 196 21.91 -0.24 -6.34
N SER A 197 22.51 -1.14 -7.09
CA SER A 197 22.77 -1.04 -8.53
C SER A 197 21.47 -1.00 -9.33
N THR A 198 21.59 -0.53 -10.57
CA THR A 198 20.48 -0.53 -11.53
C THR A 198 20.11 -1.97 -11.89
N GLU A 199 21.09 -2.86 -12.05
CA GLU A 199 20.91 -4.28 -12.30
C GLU A 199 20.12 -4.96 -11.17
N CYS A 200 20.46 -4.70 -9.90
CA CYS A 200 19.71 -5.25 -8.77
C CYS A 200 18.27 -4.73 -8.77
N ARG A 201 18.03 -3.43 -9.02
CA ARG A 201 16.67 -2.86 -9.11
C ARG A 201 15.86 -3.47 -10.25
N LEU A 202 16.43 -3.60 -11.44
CA LEU A 202 15.82 -4.27 -12.58
C LEU A 202 15.40 -5.69 -12.22
N LYS A 203 16.28 -6.43 -11.55
CA LYS A 203 15.99 -7.80 -11.15
C LYS A 203 14.90 -7.85 -10.07
N ILE A 204 14.90 -6.95 -9.09
CA ILE A 204 13.82 -6.84 -8.09
C ILE A 204 12.47 -6.59 -8.77
N ALA A 205 12.38 -5.64 -9.70
CA ALA A 205 11.15 -5.36 -10.43
C ALA A 205 10.66 -6.60 -11.19
N ASN A 206 11.52 -7.19 -12.02
CA ASN A 206 11.17 -8.35 -12.83
C ASN A 206 10.77 -9.57 -11.98
N CYS A 207 11.51 -9.85 -10.91
CA CYS A 207 11.20 -10.97 -10.03
C CYS A 207 9.89 -10.75 -9.27
N SER A 208 9.59 -9.51 -8.87
CA SER A 208 8.34 -9.20 -8.17
C SER A 208 7.12 -9.42 -9.06
N ASP A 209 7.23 -9.12 -10.36
CA ASP A 209 6.15 -9.34 -11.33
C ASP A 209 5.85 -10.83 -11.58
N LEU A 210 6.80 -11.73 -11.30
CA LEU A 210 6.62 -13.18 -11.43
C LEU A 210 5.87 -13.80 -10.25
N TYR A 211 5.87 -13.16 -9.08
CA TYR A 211 5.28 -13.69 -7.85
C TYR A 211 4.21 -12.73 -7.32
N THR A 212 2.96 -13.02 -7.63
CA THR A 212 1.80 -12.17 -7.26
C THR A 212 1.70 -11.88 -5.76
N GLU A 213 1.98 -12.87 -4.92
CA GLU A 213 1.98 -12.70 -3.46
C GLU A 213 3.05 -11.69 -2.99
N THR A 214 4.23 -11.78 -3.59
CA THR A 214 5.35 -10.88 -3.28
C THR A 214 5.04 -9.46 -3.71
N TYR A 215 4.51 -9.28 -4.93
CA TYR A 215 4.02 -7.99 -5.41
C TYR A 215 3.02 -7.39 -4.41
N SER A 216 2.05 -8.19 -3.94
CA SER A 216 1.10 -7.76 -2.92
C SER A 216 1.83 -7.29 -1.66
N PHE A 217 2.76 -8.05 -1.08
CA PHE A 217 3.46 -7.60 0.14
C PHE A 217 4.13 -6.22 0.01
N ALA A 218 4.81 -5.96 -1.10
CA ALA A 218 5.39 -4.63 -1.32
C ALA A 218 4.33 -3.56 -1.57
N ALA A 219 3.26 -3.86 -2.32
CA ALA A 219 2.11 -2.95 -2.47
C ALA A 219 1.40 -2.68 -1.13
N LEU A 220 1.52 -3.56 -0.15
CA LEU A 220 1.00 -3.38 1.21
C LEU A 220 1.97 -2.66 2.17
N GLY A 221 3.14 -2.23 1.70
CA GLY A 221 4.18 -1.67 2.57
C GLY A 221 4.81 -2.70 3.52
N LYS A 222 4.54 -4.00 3.35
CA LYS A 222 5.08 -5.10 4.16
C LYS A 222 6.44 -5.53 3.63
N TYR A 223 7.39 -4.60 3.59
CA TYR A 223 8.68 -4.79 2.92
C TYR A 223 9.50 -5.95 3.47
N CYS A 224 9.42 -6.23 4.78
CA CYS A 224 10.09 -7.41 5.33
C CYS A 224 9.50 -8.70 4.75
N ALA A 225 8.17 -8.84 4.77
CA ALA A 225 7.49 -9.98 4.17
C ALA A 225 7.78 -10.07 2.66
N PHE A 226 7.79 -8.95 1.95
CA PHE A 226 8.18 -8.88 0.54
C PHE A 226 9.55 -9.51 0.27
N LEU A 227 10.56 -9.24 1.10
CA LEU A 227 11.90 -9.80 0.89
C LEU A 227 12.07 -11.23 1.43
N THR A 228 11.22 -11.65 2.37
CA THR A 228 11.32 -12.96 3.02
C THR A 228 10.26 -13.95 2.57
N SER A 229 9.31 -13.55 1.72
CA SER A 229 8.21 -14.40 1.26
C SER A 229 8.70 -15.48 0.32
N GLY A 230 8.28 -16.71 0.61
CA GLY A 230 8.68 -17.95 -0.04
C GLY A 230 8.75 -19.04 1.03
N GLU A 231 8.00 -20.14 0.86
CA GLU A 231 8.03 -21.29 1.80
C GLU A 231 9.44 -21.87 2.01
N THR A 232 10.36 -21.50 1.12
CA THR A 232 11.80 -21.55 1.32
C THR A 232 12.36 -20.19 0.90
N LEU A 233 13.27 -19.62 1.69
CA LEU A 233 14.08 -18.41 1.38
C LEU A 233 14.83 -18.49 0.01
N SER A 234 14.69 -19.60 -0.71
CA SER A 234 15.40 -19.97 -1.93
C SER A 234 14.69 -19.62 -3.23
N THR A 235 13.59 -18.86 -3.26
CA THR A 235 12.94 -18.46 -4.53
C THR A 235 13.14 -17.00 -4.85
N LEU A 236 12.86 -16.08 -3.92
CA LEU A 236 12.98 -14.65 -4.19
C LEU A 236 14.41 -14.13 -4.08
N GLU A 237 15.15 -14.51 -3.02
CA GLU A 237 16.58 -14.19 -2.92
C GLU A 237 17.32 -14.79 -4.12
N THR A 238 17.01 -16.04 -4.48
CA THR A 238 17.59 -16.69 -5.66
C THR A 238 17.28 -15.89 -6.92
N CYS A 239 16.03 -15.49 -7.13
CA CYS A 239 15.66 -14.68 -8.28
C CYS A 239 16.42 -13.34 -8.30
N PHE A 240 16.51 -12.63 -7.17
CA PHE A 240 17.23 -11.35 -7.12
C PHE A 240 18.73 -11.51 -7.40
N ARG A 241 19.31 -12.64 -7.01
CA ARG A 241 20.75 -12.93 -7.14
C ARG A 241 21.11 -13.72 -8.39
N GLU A 242 20.13 -14.17 -9.16
CA GLU A 242 20.35 -14.80 -10.47
C GLU A 242 21.22 -13.90 -11.34
N GLU A 243 22.11 -14.52 -12.10
CA GLU A 243 23.04 -13.83 -13.01
C GLU A 243 23.95 -12.80 -12.29
N ASN A 244 24.09 -12.89 -10.96
CA ASN A 244 24.76 -11.91 -10.11
C ASN A 244 24.18 -10.49 -10.22
N ALA A 245 22.89 -10.36 -10.56
CA ALA A 245 22.26 -9.05 -10.75
C ALA A 245 22.15 -8.26 -9.44
N CYS A 246 21.88 -8.93 -8.31
CA CYS A 246 21.98 -8.34 -6.99
C CYS A 246 23.06 -9.03 -6.16
N THR A 247 24.00 -8.25 -5.62
CA THR A 247 25.06 -8.76 -4.73
C THR A 247 24.49 -9.14 -3.36
N ARG A 248 25.26 -9.91 -2.58
CA ARG A 248 24.83 -10.28 -1.22
C ARG A 248 24.75 -9.04 -0.33
N GLU A 249 25.65 -8.10 -0.51
CA GLU A 249 25.72 -6.84 0.24
C GLU A 249 24.49 -5.95 -0.03
N GLU A 250 24.05 -5.87 -1.29
CA GLU A 250 22.83 -5.14 -1.66
C GLU A 250 21.58 -5.81 -1.10
N PHE A 251 21.50 -7.15 -1.18
CA PHE A 251 20.38 -7.87 -0.59
C PHE A 251 20.32 -7.72 0.93
N ASP A 252 21.46 -7.84 1.62
CA ASP A 252 21.55 -7.63 3.06
C ASP A 252 21.19 -6.17 3.43
N LEU A 253 21.55 -5.17 2.60
CA LEU A 253 21.12 -3.78 2.79
C LEU A 253 19.59 -3.63 2.73
N LEU A 254 18.93 -4.30 1.78
CA LEU A 254 17.47 -4.32 1.65
C LEU A 254 16.82 -5.02 2.85
N ILE A 255 17.31 -6.21 3.24
CA ILE A 255 16.78 -6.95 4.39
C ILE A 255 16.91 -6.13 5.67
N ASN A 256 18.08 -5.54 5.94
CA ASN A 256 18.31 -4.76 7.16
C ASN A 256 17.49 -3.47 7.21
N SER A 257 17.05 -2.94 6.07
CA SER A 257 16.21 -1.74 6.01
C SER A 257 14.72 -2.04 6.05
N ALA A 258 14.30 -3.23 5.60
CA ALA A 258 12.91 -3.65 5.56
C ALA A 258 12.48 -4.40 6.84
N CYS A 259 13.35 -5.26 7.35
CA CYS A 259 13.13 -6.04 8.56
C CYS A 259 13.87 -5.34 9.69
N PRO A 260 13.17 -4.66 10.63
CA PRO A 260 13.81 -4.22 11.85
C PRO A 260 14.49 -5.44 12.42
N LYS A 261 15.81 -5.38 12.64
CA LYS A 261 16.44 -6.32 13.56
C LYS A 261 15.55 -6.24 14.79
N VAL A 262 14.98 -7.36 15.21
CA VAL A 262 14.40 -7.45 16.54
C VAL A 262 15.54 -6.96 17.42
N GLN A 263 15.51 -5.68 17.81
CA GLN A 263 16.21 -5.25 18.99
C GLN A 263 15.72 -6.29 19.96
N GLN A 264 16.64 -7.06 20.54
CA GLN A 264 16.33 -7.78 21.76
C GLN A 264 15.66 -6.72 22.62
N MET A 265 14.31 -6.72 22.62
CA MET A 265 13.57 -6.15 23.71
C MET A 265 14.20 -6.93 24.83
N ASP A 266 14.93 -6.23 25.71
CA ASP A 266 15.19 -6.73 27.04
C ASP A 266 13.92 -7.46 27.43
N TYR A 267 14.07 -8.76 27.58
CA TYR A 267 13.00 -9.69 27.84
C TYR A 267 12.40 -9.20 29.15
N PHE A 268 11.43 -8.28 29.08
CA PHE A 268 10.56 -8.00 30.18
C PHE A 268 9.80 -9.31 30.31
N PRO A 269 10.08 -10.12 31.35
CA PRO A 269 9.27 -11.29 31.55
C PRO A 269 7.85 -10.75 31.65
N TYR A 270 6.98 -11.26 30.76
CA TYR A 270 5.55 -11.20 30.95
C TYR A 270 5.30 -11.81 32.33
N THR A 271 5.30 -10.98 33.36
CA THR A 271 4.68 -11.29 34.62
C THR A 271 3.19 -11.16 34.33
N SER A 272 2.60 -12.30 33.95
CA SER A 272 1.18 -12.53 34.16
C SER A 272 0.89 -12.26 35.63
N ASN A 273 0.42 -11.06 35.97
CA ASN A 273 -0.39 -10.75 37.15
C ASN A 273 -0.39 -9.24 37.44
N ILE A 274 -1.28 -8.48 36.79
CA ILE A 274 -2.06 -7.47 37.51
C ILE A 274 -3.47 -7.46 36.94
N GLN A 275 -4.31 -8.35 37.48
CA GLN A 275 -5.74 -8.12 37.50
C GLN A 275 -5.96 -6.85 38.36
N PRO A 276 -6.66 -5.80 37.89
CA PRO A 276 -6.91 -4.61 38.69
C PRO A 276 -7.54 -5.03 40.03
N ALA A 277 -7.04 -4.49 41.14
CA ALA A 277 -7.54 -4.80 42.49
C ALA A 277 -9.07 -4.64 42.63
N ALA A 278 -9.68 -3.81 41.79
CA ALA A 278 -11.12 -3.63 41.68
C ALA A 278 -11.88 -4.90 41.19
N ILE A 279 -11.27 -5.73 40.33
CA ILE A 279 -11.91 -6.95 39.80
C ILE A 279 -11.81 -8.10 40.81
N ARG A 280 -10.75 -8.17 41.63
CA ARG A 280 -10.66 -9.15 42.72
C ARG A 280 -11.68 -8.88 43.85
N ALA A 281 -11.97 -7.62 44.15
CA ALA A 281 -13.00 -7.27 45.12
C ALA A 281 -14.42 -7.66 44.64
N ALA A 282 -14.71 -7.47 43.35
CA ALA A 282 -16.00 -7.84 42.76
C ALA A 282 -16.24 -9.36 42.69
N LEU A 283 -15.19 -10.16 42.45
CA LEU A 283 -15.28 -11.63 42.39
C LEU A 283 -15.36 -12.29 43.78
N GLN A 284 -14.79 -11.68 44.83
CA GLN A 284 -14.92 -12.18 46.20
C GLN A 284 -16.28 -11.87 46.84
N GLN A 285 -16.97 -10.82 46.39
CA GLN A 285 -18.34 -10.54 46.85
C GLN A 285 -19.39 -11.47 46.20
N THR A 286 -19.20 -11.90 44.96
CA THR A 286 -20.13 -12.82 44.27
C THR A 286 -20.00 -14.28 44.74
N SER A 287 -18.84 -14.69 45.28
CA SER A 287 -18.68 -16.05 45.84
C SER A 287 -19.35 -16.22 47.21
N ARG A 288 -19.54 -15.14 47.99
CA ARG A 288 -20.16 -15.20 49.34
C ARG A 288 -21.68 -15.16 49.32
N THR A 289 -22.32 -14.75 48.23
CA THR A 289 -23.78 -14.76 48.07
C THR A 289 -24.32 -16.10 47.59
N ASN A 290 -23.51 -16.95 46.96
CA ASN A 290 -23.94 -18.25 46.43
C ASN A 290 -23.80 -19.43 47.41
N GLU A 291 -23.18 -19.25 48.58
CA GLU A 291 -23.08 -20.30 49.62
C GLU A 291 -24.20 -20.26 50.68
N LYS A 292 -25.20 -19.36 50.56
CA LYS A 292 -26.35 -19.29 51.48
C LYS A 292 -27.67 -19.83 50.93
N ILE A 293 -27.70 -20.45 49.75
CA ILE A 293 -28.96 -20.91 49.10
C ILE A 293 -29.00 -22.45 48.86
N LEU A 294 -28.03 -23.23 49.36
CA LEU A 294 -28.09 -24.69 49.25
C LEU A 294 -27.88 -25.39 50.61
N CYS A 295 -28.85 -25.25 51.52
CA CYS A 295 -29.15 -26.19 52.61
C CYS A 295 -30.56 -25.87 53.16
N ARG A 296 -31.59 -26.37 52.46
CA ARG A 296 -32.87 -26.81 53.02
C ARG A 296 -33.41 -27.93 52.16
#